data_AF-A0A8C2E4K2-F1
#
_entry.id   AF-A0A8C2E4K2-F1
#
_cell.length_a   1.000
_cell.length_b   1.000
_cell.length_c   1.000
_cell.angle_alpha   90.00
_cell.angle_beta   90.00
_cell.angle_gamma   90.00
#
_symmetry.space_group_name_H-M   'P 1'
#
loop_
_entity.id
_entity.type
_entity.pdbx_description
1 polymer ?
#
loop_
_entity_poly.entity_id
_entity_poly.type
_entity_poly.pdbx_seq_one_letter_code
_entity_poly.pdbx_strand_id
1 'polypeptide(L)'
;MHYNNVLNASFIRKERTTHKSLSNALNHVTYILLHTHLLINVHMLHVCTLQDKGINLTHIESRPSRDNKEEYEFFISVDQASSKALDEVVDSLRTQISGQVHELSRNKQKDTVPWFPNDIQDLDRFANQILSYGSELDADHPGFTDPVYRARRKEFADIAYNYRHGQVIPCVDYTAEEKATWGTVFRELKTLYATHACREHNRVFPLLEKYCGYREDNIPQLEDISRYLQSCTGFRLRPVAGLLSSRDFLAGLAFRVFHSTQYIRHSSKPMYTPEPDICHELLGHVPLFADPSFAQFSQEIGLASLGAPDEFIEKLATVYWFTVEFGLCKEGDKVKAYGAGLLSSFGELQYCLTDKPKLLPFEPEKTCLQQYPITEFQPVYFVAESFEDAKEKVRKFASTIPRPFSVRYNAYTQRIEMLDNTQQLKNLADNISGEISILCTAMRKME
;
A
#
# COMPACT_ATOMS: atom_id res chain seq x y z
N MET A 1 30.80 -23.58 -12.57
CA MET A 1 30.92 -22.44 -11.63
C MET A 1 29.51 -22.01 -11.25
N HIS A 2 29.01 -22.46 -10.10
CA HIS A 2 27.67 -22.15 -9.61
C HIS A 2 27.65 -20.73 -9.03
N TYR A 3 26.98 -19.81 -9.72
CA TYR A 3 26.61 -18.51 -9.16
C TYR A 3 25.34 -18.70 -8.32
N ASN A 4 25.48 -18.66 -6.99
CA ASN A 4 24.36 -18.55 -6.06
C ASN A 4 23.87 -17.10 -6.08
N ASN A 5 22.99 -16.77 -7.02
CA ASN A 5 22.22 -15.53 -7.02
C ASN A 5 20.83 -15.86 -6.50
N VAL A 6 20.53 -15.39 -5.30
CA VAL A 6 19.29 -15.64 -4.52
C VAL A 6 18.48 -14.34 -4.58
N LEU A 7 17.15 -14.39 -4.67
CA LEU A 7 16.30 -13.22 -4.88
C LEU A 7 15.24 -13.01 -3.81
N ASN A 8 14.82 -11.75 -3.69
CA ASN A 8 13.68 -11.16 -2.97
C ASN A 8 12.34 -11.84 -3.28
N ALA A 9 11.26 -11.74 -2.50
CA ALA A 9 10.83 -10.86 -1.42
C ALA A 9 9.87 -11.63 -0.49
N SER A 10 9.97 -11.37 0.81
CA SER A 10 9.29 -12.03 1.92
C SER A 10 7.82 -11.61 2.16
N PHE A 11 7.21 -10.87 1.22
CA PHE A 11 5.95 -10.12 1.39
C PHE A 11 4.76 -10.95 1.91
N ILE A 12 4.62 -12.21 1.47
CA ILE A 12 3.34 -12.94 1.61
C ILE A 12 3.45 -14.21 2.48
N ARG A 13 4.63 -14.82 2.59
CA ARG A 13 4.74 -16.14 3.26
C ARG A 13 4.81 -16.05 4.79
N LYS A 14 5.30 -14.96 5.40
CA LYS A 14 5.36 -14.85 6.87
C LYS A 14 3.96 -14.84 7.50
N GLU A 15 2.91 -14.39 6.79
CA GLU A 15 1.51 -14.50 7.25
C GLU A 15 1.06 -15.97 7.42
N ARG A 16 1.56 -16.91 6.60
CA ARG A 16 1.19 -18.34 6.71
C ARG A 16 1.80 -19.06 7.91
N THR A 17 2.88 -18.56 8.49
CA THR A 17 3.58 -19.21 9.61
C THR A 17 3.42 -18.50 10.95
N THR A 18 3.03 -17.22 10.98
CA THR A 18 2.94 -16.41 12.21
C THR A 18 1.51 -16.11 12.64
N HIS A 19 0.65 -17.13 12.70
CA HIS A 19 -0.66 -17.00 13.36
C HIS A 19 -0.58 -16.93 14.89
N LYS A 20 0.62 -16.86 15.49
CA LYS A 20 0.80 -16.82 16.95
C LYS A 20 1.82 -15.76 17.36
N SER A 21 1.29 -14.81 18.15
CA SER A 21 1.97 -13.85 19.01
C SER A 21 2.82 -12.77 18.33
N LEU A 22 2.27 -11.56 18.22
CA LEU A 22 2.84 -10.31 18.75
C LEU A 22 2.07 -9.11 18.16
N SER A 23 0.99 -8.69 18.81
CA SER A 23 0.43 -7.33 18.66
C SER A 23 -0.61 -7.11 19.76
N ASN A 24 -0.21 -6.42 20.83
CA ASN A 24 -0.96 -6.37 22.10
C ASN A 24 -1.40 -4.97 22.55
N ALA A 25 -1.53 -3.98 21.65
CA ALA A 25 -2.00 -2.66 22.09
C ALA A 25 -3.06 -1.97 21.19
N LEU A 26 -3.08 -2.22 19.88
CA LEU A 26 -4.04 -1.58 18.94
C LEU A 26 -4.90 -2.59 18.15
N ASN A 27 -4.78 -3.88 18.46
CA ASN A 27 -5.48 -4.94 17.74
C ASN A 27 -6.98 -5.01 18.01
N HIS A 28 -7.46 -4.34 19.05
CA HIS A 28 -8.82 -4.50 19.52
C HIS A 28 -9.52 -3.17 19.40
N VAL A 29 -9.85 -2.81 18.16
CA VAL A 29 -10.62 -1.61 17.86
C VAL A 29 -11.72 -2.00 16.87
N THR A 30 -12.96 -1.90 17.32
CA THR A 30 -14.14 -2.00 16.46
C THR A 30 -14.68 -0.61 16.25
N TYR A 31 -14.53 -0.10 15.04
CA TYR A 31 -15.00 1.21 14.63
C TYR A 31 -16.47 1.11 14.20
N ILE A 32 -17.31 1.88 14.85
CA ILE A 32 -18.72 2.01 14.48
C ILE A 32 -18.88 3.33 13.73
N LEU A 33 -18.90 3.28 12.40
CA LEU A 33 -19.22 4.49 11.63
C LEU A 33 -20.73 4.71 11.64
N LEU A 34 -21.14 5.83 12.21
CA LEU A 34 -22.52 6.29 12.29
C LEU A 34 -22.66 7.57 11.47
N HIS A 35 -23.78 7.73 10.77
CA HIS A 35 -24.20 9.00 10.17
C HIS A 35 -25.56 9.37 10.76
N THR A 36 -25.64 10.49 11.49
CA THR A 36 -26.87 10.90 12.20
C THR A 36 -26.98 12.41 12.32
N HIS A 37 -28.20 12.93 12.16
CA HIS A 37 -28.56 14.37 12.16
C HIS A 37 -28.53 15.07 13.55
N LEU A 38 -28.24 14.37 14.65
CA LEU A 38 -28.45 14.91 16.01
C LEU A 38 -27.24 14.71 16.93
N LEU A 39 -26.39 15.74 17.07
CA LEU A 39 -25.27 15.81 18.03
C LEU A 39 -25.64 15.42 19.46
N ILE A 40 -26.69 16.05 20.00
CA ILE A 40 -26.80 16.24 21.45
C ILE A 40 -27.42 15.03 22.15
N ASN A 41 -28.40 14.39 21.52
CA ASN A 41 -29.02 13.19 22.10
C ASN A 41 -28.17 11.95 21.88
N VAL A 42 -27.43 11.87 20.78
CA VAL A 42 -26.69 10.67 20.38
C VAL A 42 -25.36 10.55 21.13
N HIS A 43 -24.64 11.65 21.38
CA HIS A 43 -23.40 11.63 22.18
C HIS A 43 -23.67 11.22 23.64
N MET A 44 -24.73 11.78 24.25
CA MET A 44 -25.20 11.42 25.59
C MET A 44 -25.73 9.99 25.64
N LEU A 45 -26.55 9.56 24.67
CA LEU A 45 -27.06 8.19 24.60
C LEU A 45 -25.89 7.20 24.43
N HIS A 46 -24.91 7.48 23.57
CA HIS A 46 -23.75 6.61 23.36
C HIS A 46 -22.91 6.45 24.62
N VAL A 47 -22.46 7.56 25.22
CA VAL A 47 -21.58 7.50 26.41
C VAL A 47 -22.31 6.89 27.61
N CYS A 48 -23.58 7.24 27.85
CA CYS A 48 -24.36 6.65 28.93
C CYS A 48 -24.63 5.16 28.69
N THR A 49 -25.07 4.75 27.49
CA THR A 49 -25.36 3.32 27.22
C THR A 49 -24.10 2.45 27.27
N LEU A 50 -22.97 2.98 26.80
CA LEU A 50 -21.68 2.28 26.86
C LEU A 50 -21.14 2.19 28.31
N GLN A 51 -21.21 3.27 29.08
CA GLN A 51 -20.80 3.29 30.50
C GLN A 51 -21.72 2.45 31.39
N ASP A 52 -23.03 2.50 31.19
CA ASP A 52 -24.03 1.73 31.93
C ASP A 52 -23.86 0.22 31.71
N LYS A 53 -23.35 -0.18 30.53
CA LYS A 53 -23.01 -1.57 30.20
C LYS A 53 -21.59 -1.99 30.62
N GLY A 54 -20.85 -1.12 31.30
CA GLY A 54 -19.49 -1.42 31.78
C GLY A 54 -18.46 -1.61 30.65
N ILE A 55 -18.73 -1.06 29.46
CA ILE A 55 -17.81 -1.13 28.31
C ILE A 55 -16.65 -0.18 28.56
N ASN A 56 -15.44 -0.74 28.59
CA ASN A 56 -14.24 0.04 28.77
C ASN A 56 -13.86 0.71 27.45
N LEU A 57 -14.32 1.95 27.32
CA LEU A 57 -14.05 2.79 26.16
C LEU A 57 -12.60 3.22 26.17
N THR A 58 -11.83 2.74 25.18
CA THR A 58 -10.43 3.14 25.03
C THR A 58 -10.32 4.47 24.28
N HIS A 59 -11.25 4.76 23.37
CA HIS A 59 -11.31 6.03 22.64
C HIS A 59 -12.72 6.26 22.06
N ILE A 60 -13.24 7.49 22.16
CA ILE A 60 -14.36 7.97 21.34
C ILE A 60 -13.90 9.23 20.63
N GLU A 61 -14.03 9.23 19.32
CA GLU A 61 -13.78 10.37 18.46
C GLU A 61 -15.06 10.66 17.67
N SER A 62 -15.64 11.85 17.86
CA SER A 62 -16.70 12.35 16.99
C SER A 62 -16.14 13.45 16.09
N ARG A 63 -16.51 13.40 14.81
CA ARG A 63 -16.17 14.41 13.81
C ARG A 63 -17.46 14.85 13.12
N PRO A 64 -17.67 16.16 12.90
CA PRO A 64 -18.71 16.60 11.97
C PRO A 64 -18.46 15.91 10.63
N SER A 65 -19.50 15.37 10.01
CA SER A 65 -19.42 14.92 8.63
C SER A 65 -18.98 16.09 7.77
N ARG A 66 -17.98 15.83 6.92
CA ARG A 66 -17.48 16.87 6.01
C ARG A 66 -18.44 17.13 4.85
N ASP A 67 -19.33 16.18 4.57
CA ASP A 67 -20.27 16.23 3.46
C ASP A 67 -21.64 16.78 3.88
N ASN A 68 -22.06 16.52 5.12
CA ASN A 68 -23.29 17.08 5.69
C ASN A 68 -23.02 17.69 7.07
N LYS A 69 -23.15 19.02 7.17
CA LYS A 69 -22.89 19.77 8.42
C LYS A 69 -23.84 19.40 9.57
N GLU A 70 -24.96 18.75 9.26
CA GLU A 70 -25.91 18.26 10.26
C GLU A 70 -25.56 16.85 10.74
N GLU A 71 -24.67 16.13 10.05
CA GLU A 71 -24.29 14.76 10.37
C GLU A 71 -22.96 14.68 11.13
N TYR A 72 -22.79 13.61 11.90
CA TYR A 72 -21.58 13.32 12.67
C TYR A 72 -21.11 11.91 12.41
N GLU A 73 -19.81 11.77 12.11
CA GLU A 73 -19.09 10.51 12.11
C GLU A 73 -18.59 10.22 13.52
N PHE A 74 -18.88 9.02 14.01
CA PHE A 74 -18.35 8.52 15.27
C PHE A 74 -17.32 7.43 14.98
N PHE A 75 -16.23 7.44 15.73
CA PHE A 75 -15.23 6.40 15.77
C PHE A 75 -15.12 5.98 17.22
N ILE A 76 -15.65 4.81 17.51
CA ILE A 76 -15.64 4.23 18.84
C ILE A 76 -14.54 3.17 18.85
N SER A 77 -13.73 3.13 19.89
CA SER A 77 -12.75 2.09 20.15
C SER A 77 -13.06 1.44 21.48
N VAL A 78 -13.21 0.12 21.47
CA VAL A 78 -13.50 -0.68 22.67
C VAL A 78 -12.48 -1.81 22.80
N ASP A 79 -12.15 -2.19 24.04
CA ASP A 79 -11.28 -3.33 24.27
C ASP A 79 -11.95 -4.67 23.89
N GLN A 80 -11.14 -5.73 23.73
CA GLN A 80 -11.65 -7.05 23.32
C GLN A 80 -12.60 -7.67 24.35
N ALA A 81 -12.42 -7.35 25.63
CA ALA A 81 -13.27 -7.84 26.71
C ALA A 81 -14.72 -7.32 26.59
N SER A 82 -14.91 -6.19 25.89
CA SER A 82 -16.20 -5.54 25.69
C SER A 82 -16.94 -5.94 24.41
N SER A 83 -16.44 -6.91 23.62
CA SER A 83 -17.01 -7.17 22.28
C SER A 83 -18.48 -7.62 22.29
N LYS A 84 -18.89 -8.49 23.21
CA LYS A 84 -20.31 -8.92 23.31
C LYS A 84 -21.24 -7.78 23.71
N ALA A 85 -20.76 -6.90 24.58
CA ALA A 85 -21.53 -5.74 24.99
C ALA A 85 -21.61 -4.71 23.84
N LEU A 86 -20.61 -4.69 22.95
CA LEU A 86 -20.63 -3.90 21.72
C LEU A 86 -21.72 -4.37 20.74
N ASP A 87 -21.90 -5.67 20.53
CA ASP A 87 -22.96 -6.21 19.65
C ASP A 87 -24.33 -5.68 20.08
N GLU A 88 -24.64 -5.74 21.38
CA GLU A 88 -25.89 -5.23 21.92
C GLU A 88 -26.03 -3.71 21.78
N VAL A 89 -24.92 -2.97 21.85
CA VAL A 89 -24.92 -1.53 21.61
C VAL A 89 -25.15 -1.25 20.13
N VAL A 90 -24.44 -1.91 19.21
CA VAL A 90 -24.62 -1.78 17.77
C VAL A 90 -26.07 -2.10 17.37
N ASP A 91 -26.67 -3.16 17.91
CA ASP A 91 -28.07 -3.51 17.65
C ASP A 91 -29.05 -2.49 18.25
N SER A 92 -28.76 -1.96 19.44
CA SER A 92 -29.51 -0.84 20.00
C SER A 92 -29.41 0.40 19.10
N LEU A 93 -28.23 0.70 18.55
CA LEU A 93 -28.01 1.83 17.65
C LEU A 93 -28.74 1.64 16.32
N ARG A 94 -28.69 0.45 15.74
CA ARG A 94 -29.44 0.09 14.52
C ARG A 94 -30.95 0.25 14.69
N THR A 95 -31.47 0.05 15.90
CA THR A 95 -32.91 0.17 16.19
C THR A 95 -33.32 1.58 16.60
N GLN A 96 -32.42 2.37 17.20
CA GLN A 96 -32.72 3.71 17.73
C GLN A 96 -32.38 4.85 16.76
N ILE A 97 -31.50 4.60 15.77
CA ILE A 97 -31.01 5.63 14.85
C ILE A 97 -31.50 5.33 13.44
N SER A 98 -32.08 6.33 12.76
CA SER A 98 -32.39 6.27 11.33
C SER A 98 -31.12 6.49 10.48
N GLY A 99 -30.16 5.57 10.56
CA GLY A 99 -28.87 5.65 9.88
C GLY A 99 -28.23 4.29 9.62
N GLN A 100 -27.20 4.25 8.78
CA GLN A 100 -26.41 3.05 8.57
C GLN A 100 -25.34 2.93 9.65
N VAL A 101 -25.17 1.72 10.19
CA VAL A 101 -24.19 1.39 11.22
C VAL A 101 -23.29 0.29 10.69
N HIS A 102 -22.06 0.67 10.32
CA HIS A 102 -21.04 -0.29 9.89
C HIS A 102 -20.15 -0.64 11.06
N GLU A 103 -20.06 -1.94 11.35
CA GLU A 103 -19.14 -2.47 12.33
C GLU A 103 -17.85 -2.94 11.64
N LEU A 104 -16.79 -2.14 11.81
CA LEU A 104 -15.49 -2.38 11.22
C LEU A 104 -14.52 -2.87 12.29
N SER A 105 -14.08 -4.13 12.23
CA SER A 105 -13.21 -4.71 13.25
C SER A 105 -11.86 -5.16 12.70
N ARG A 106 -10.79 -4.96 13.48
CA ARG A 106 -9.49 -5.60 13.23
C ARG A 106 -9.44 -7.06 13.71
N ASN A 107 -10.33 -7.44 14.64
CA ASN A 107 -10.33 -8.74 15.32
C ASN A 107 -11.15 -9.85 14.65
N LYS A 108 -11.75 -9.58 13.47
CA LYS A 108 -12.37 -10.61 12.62
C LYS A 108 -13.43 -11.45 13.33
N GLN A 109 -14.35 -10.81 14.06
CA GLN A 109 -15.50 -11.53 14.61
C GLN A 109 -16.50 -11.87 13.50
N LYS A 110 -17.25 -12.96 13.70
CA LYS A 110 -18.28 -13.42 12.77
C LYS A 110 -19.26 -12.27 12.53
N ASP A 111 -19.52 -11.96 11.25
CA ASP A 111 -20.43 -10.89 10.77
C ASP A 111 -19.90 -9.44 10.80
N THR A 112 -18.58 -9.23 11.03
CA THR A 112 -17.94 -7.89 10.95
C THR A 112 -17.18 -7.68 9.66
N VAL A 113 -17.12 -6.42 9.18
CA VAL A 113 -16.30 -6.05 8.03
C VAL A 113 -14.86 -5.77 8.51
N PRO A 114 -13.81 -6.26 7.82
CA PRO A 114 -12.45 -5.92 8.18
C PRO A 114 -12.22 -4.41 8.14
N TRP A 115 -11.68 -3.85 9.22
CA TRP A 115 -11.38 -2.42 9.29
C TRP A 115 -10.40 -1.98 8.19
N PHE A 116 -10.59 -0.76 7.70
CA PHE A 116 -9.69 -0.08 6.78
C PHE A 116 -9.64 1.44 7.11
N PRO A 117 -8.53 2.14 6.79
CA PRO A 117 -8.41 3.58 6.99
C PRO A 117 -9.39 4.34 6.09
N ASN A 118 -10.05 5.37 6.63
CA ASN A 118 -11.03 6.17 5.88
C ASN A 118 -10.47 7.54 5.47
N ASP A 119 -9.58 8.11 6.28
CA ASP A 119 -8.78 9.32 5.98
C ASP A 119 -7.31 8.94 5.77
N ILE A 120 -6.60 9.66 4.90
CA ILE A 120 -5.17 9.42 4.66
C ILE A 120 -4.33 9.51 5.96
N GLN A 121 -4.78 10.26 6.95
CA GLN A 121 -4.13 10.36 8.27
C GLN A 121 -4.27 9.07 9.09
N ASP A 122 -5.30 8.24 8.84
CA ASP A 122 -5.50 6.99 9.58
C ASP A 122 -4.39 5.95 9.31
N LEU A 123 -3.58 6.14 8.27
CA LEU A 123 -2.37 5.35 8.03
C LEU A 123 -1.38 5.43 9.21
N ASP A 124 -1.39 6.53 9.98
CA ASP A 124 -0.58 6.66 11.20
C ASP A 124 -0.92 5.62 12.27
N ARG A 125 -2.15 5.08 12.26
CA ARG A 125 -2.63 4.14 13.29
C ARG A 125 -1.97 2.76 13.19
N PHE A 126 -1.43 2.40 12.03
CA PHE A 126 -0.87 1.07 11.80
C PHE A 126 0.52 1.06 11.15
N ALA A 127 1.06 2.21 10.75
CA ALA A 127 2.41 2.29 10.15
C ALA A 127 3.53 1.70 11.01
N ASN A 128 3.30 1.53 12.32
CA ASN A 128 4.26 0.95 13.26
C ASN A 128 4.04 -0.55 13.54
N GLN A 129 3.05 -1.19 12.89
CA GLN A 129 2.75 -2.61 13.05
C GLN A 129 3.64 -3.45 12.13
N ILE A 130 4.92 -3.51 12.49
CA ILE A 130 5.95 -4.20 11.70
C ILE A 130 5.92 -5.70 11.99
N LEU A 131 5.80 -6.52 10.94
CA LEU A 131 5.85 -7.98 11.01
C LEU A 131 7.28 -8.51 11.02
N SER A 132 8.18 -7.88 10.26
CA SER A 132 9.57 -8.33 10.12
C SER A 132 10.47 -7.26 9.49
N TYR A 133 11.79 -7.50 9.52
CA TYR A 133 12.81 -6.65 8.90
C TYR A 133 12.78 -5.21 9.42
N GLY A 134 12.40 -5.04 10.68
CA GLY A 134 12.50 -3.78 11.42
C GLY A 134 13.94 -3.52 11.89
N SER A 135 14.09 -3.17 13.17
CA SER A 135 15.42 -3.04 13.80
C SER A 135 16.08 -4.38 14.13
N GLU A 136 15.30 -5.46 14.22
CA GLU A 136 15.80 -6.81 14.48
C GLU A 136 15.97 -7.57 13.16
N LEU A 137 17.16 -8.16 12.99
CA LEU A 137 17.55 -8.87 11.78
C LEU A 137 17.52 -10.37 12.03
N ASP A 138 17.11 -11.14 11.04
CA ASP A 138 17.17 -12.60 11.07
C ASP A 138 18.65 -13.07 11.11
N ALA A 139 18.92 -14.24 11.71
CA ALA A 139 20.30 -14.71 11.98
C ALA A 139 21.14 -14.97 10.71
N ASP A 140 20.49 -15.19 9.58
CA ASP A 140 21.08 -15.40 8.26
C ASP A 140 21.28 -14.09 7.48
N HIS A 141 20.81 -12.95 8.02
CA HIS A 141 21.02 -11.64 7.41
C HIS A 141 22.52 -11.27 7.43
N PRO A 142 23.09 -10.75 6.32
CA PRO A 142 24.53 -10.45 6.22
C PRO A 142 25.03 -9.46 7.29
N GLY A 143 24.17 -8.54 7.74
CA GLY A 143 24.45 -7.60 8.82
C GLY A 143 24.07 -8.06 10.23
N PHE A 144 23.71 -9.34 10.46
CA PHE A 144 23.27 -9.81 11.78
C PHE A 144 24.34 -9.67 12.85
N THR A 145 25.60 -9.95 12.50
CA THR A 145 26.74 -9.86 13.43
C THR A 145 27.43 -8.50 13.40
N ASP A 146 26.98 -7.56 12.58
CA ASP A 146 27.53 -6.21 12.48
C ASP A 146 26.81 -5.26 13.46
N PRO A 147 27.46 -4.85 14.56
CA PRO A 147 26.85 -3.96 15.55
C PRO A 147 26.59 -2.55 15.00
N VAL A 148 27.41 -2.07 14.05
CA VAL A 148 27.27 -0.74 13.44
C VAL A 148 26.07 -0.74 12.53
N TYR A 149 25.94 -1.73 11.66
CA TYR A 149 24.78 -1.87 10.77
C TYR A 149 23.47 -2.03 11.55
N ARG A 150 23.47 -2.80 12.65
CA ARG A 150 22.29 -2.96 13.52
C ARG A 150 21.89 -1.66 14.20
N ALA A 151 22.85 -0.91 14.75
CA ALA A 151 22.58 0.41 15.33
C ALA A 151 22.02 1.36 14.26
N ARG A 152 22.62 1.36 13.06
CA ARG A 152 22.18 2.15 11.92
C ARG A 152 20.76 1.79 11.47
N ARG A 153 20.38 0.51 11.44
CA ARG A 153 19.00 0.06 11.17
C ARG A 153 17.99 0.55 12.20
N LYS A 154 18.39 0.60 13.47
CA LYS A 154 17.55 1.16 14.53
C LYS A 154 17.29 2.66 14.32
N GLU A 155 18.28 3.43 13.90
CA GLU A 155 18.07 4.87 13.57
C GLU A 155 17.00 5.06 12.50
N PHE A 156 17.04 4.28 11.41
CA PHE A 156 16.01 4.32 10.36
C PHE A 156 14.63 3.89 10.87
N ALA A 157 14.57 2.86 11.71
CA ALA A 157 13.31 2.41 12.31
C ALA A 157 12.72 3.49 13.22
N ASP A 158 13.54 4.16 14.03
CA ASP A 158 13.13 5.25 14.91
C ASP A 158 12.56 6.44 14.11
N ILE A 159 13.14 6.77 12.95
CA ILE A 159 12.58 7.78 12.03
C ILE A 159 11.15 7.39 11.62
N ALA A 160 10.96 6.17 11.13
CA ALA A 160 9.65 5.69 10.66
C ALA A 160 8.62 5.61 11.80
N TYR A 161 9.02 5.16 13.00
CA TYR A 161 8.13 5.06 14.15
C TYR A 161 7.59 6.41 14.64
N ASN A 162 8.40 7.47 14.48
CA ASN A 162 8.06 8.82 14.91
C ASN A 162 7.41 9.67 13.80
N TYR A 163 7.49 9.24 12.54
CA TYR A 163 6.85 9.95 11.42
C TYR A 163 5.32 9.93 11.54
N ARG A 164 4.69 11.08 11.28
CA ARG A 164 3.23 11.26 11.20
C ARG A 164 2.84 11.93 9.90
N HIS A 165 1.64 11.64 9.42
CA HIS A 165 1.12 12.21 8.19
C HIS A 165 1.16 13.75 8.25
N GLY A 166 1.60 14.38 7.15
CA GLY A 166 1.71 15.83 7.02
C GLY A 166 3.07 16.41 7.46
N GLN A 167 3.93 15.61 8.08
CA GLN A 167 5.32 16.00 8.33
C GLN A 167 6.17 15.88 7.07
N VAL A 168 7.25 16.67 7.03
CA VAL A 168 8.34 16.48 6.07
C VAL A 168 9.06 15.18 6.42
N ILE A 169 9.33 14.32 5.44
CA ILE A 169 10.06 13.08 5.70
C ILE A 169 11.50 13.44 6.13
N PRO A 170 11.98 12.95 7.29
CA PRO A 170 13.32 13.30 7.77
C PRO A 170 14.41 12.88 6.78
N CYS A 171 15.28 13.84 6.44
CA CYS A 171 16.47 13.57 5.64
C CYS A 171 17.47 12.73 6.43
N VAL A 172 18.14 11.82 5.72
CA VAL A 172 19.18 10.97 6.29
C VAL A 172 20.52 11.32 5.66
N ASP A 173 21.50 11.60 6.52
CA ASP A 173 22.90 11.71 6.11
C ASP A 173 23.48 10.30 5.89
N TYR A 174 23.44 9.83 4.65
CA TYR A 174 24.02 8.55 4.25
C TYR A 174 25.56 8.58 4.28
N THR A 175 26.16 7.54 4.83
CA THR A 175 27.62 7.40 4.93
C THR A 175 28.27 7.20 3.56
N ALA A 176 29.60 7.34 3.51
CA ALA A 176 30.35 7.07 2.28
C ALA A 176 30.21 5.60 1.81
N GLU A 177 30.15 4.65 2.74
CA GLU A 177 29.97 3.23 2.44
C GLU A 177 28.56 2.92 1.92
N GLU A 178 27.53 3.53 2.52
CA GLU A 178 26.15 3.42 2.05
C GLU A 178 26.04 3.96 0.62
N LYS A 179 26.60 5.15 0.34
CA LYS A 179 26.62 5.71 -1.02
C LYS A 179 27.42 4.87 -2.02
N ALA A 180 28.53 4.26 -1.61
CA ALA A 180 29.30 3.35 -2.47
C ALA A 180 28.51 2.08 -2.83
N THR A 181 27.76 1.54 -1.87
CA THR A 181 26.85 0.41 -2.08
C THR A 181 25.75 0.77 -3.08
N TRP A 182 25.10 1.92 -2.90
CA TRP A 182 24.13 2.46 -3.85
C TRP A 182 24.73 2.63 -5.24
N GLY A 183 25.89 3.28 -5.36
CA GLY A 183 26.53 3.54 -6.65
C GLY A 183 26.85 2.25 -7.41
N THR A 184 27.24 1.20 -6.69
CA THR A 184 27.46 -0.13 -7.28
C THR A 184 26.17 -0.68 -7.89
N VAL A 185 25.06 -0.67 -7.14
CA VAL A 185 23.75 -1.17 -7.61
C VAL A 185 23.19 -0.31 -8.76
N PHE A 186 23.24 1.02 -8.60
CA PHE A 186 22.78 1.99 -9.57
C PHE A 186 23.48 1.81 -10.92
N ARG A 187 24.81 1.73 -10.91
CA ARG A 187 25.61 1.59 -12.13
C ARG A 187 25.26 0.33 -12.89
N GLU A 188 25.25 -0.83 -12.24
CA GLU A 188 24.96 -2.11 -12.89
C GLU A 188 23.56 -2.12 -13.51
N LEU A 189 22.53 -1.74 -12.74
CA LEU A 189 21.14 -1.75 -13.22
C LEU A 189 20.92 -0.77 -14.37
N LYS A 190 21.51 0.43 -14.30
CA LYS A 190 21.37 1.44 -15.34
C LYS A 190 21.87 0.96 -16.71
N THR A 191 22.86 0.06 -16.75
CA THR A 191 23.31 -0.53 -18.02
C THR A 191 22.25 -1.42 -18.69
N LEU A 192 21.31 -1.97 -17.92
CA LEU A 192 20.28 -2.89 -18.40
C LEU A 192 18.95 -2.22 -18.75
N TYR A 193 18.63 -1.07 -18.16
CA TYR A 193 17.29 -0.47 -18.28
C TYR A 193 16.86 -0.19 -19.73
N ALA A 194 17.76 0.36 -20.55
CA ALA A 194 17.44 0.67 -21.96
C ALA A 194 16.96 -0.57 -22.74
N THR A 195 17.46 -1.75 -22.41
CA THR A 195 17.16 -3.01 -23.13
C THR A 195 16.12 -3.86 -22.42
N HIS A 196 16.03 -3.84 -21.08
CA HIS A 196 15.18 -4.76 -20.32
C HIS A 196 13.96 -4.09 -19.69
N ALA A 197 14.06 -2.83 -19.24
CA ALA A 197 12.96 -2.14 -18.61
C ALA A 197 11.91 -1.69 -19.64
N CYS A 198 10.67 -1.54 -19.15
CA CYS A 198 9.59 -0.96 -19.91
C CYS A 198 9.84 0.52 -20.27
N ARG A 199 9.10 1.00 -21.25
CA ARG A 199 9.17 2.35 -21.80
C ARG A 199 8.84 3.39 -20.74
N GLU A 200 7.88 3.12 -19.86
CA GLU A 200 7.46 4.05 -18.81
C GLU A 200 8.59 4.28 -17.80
N HIS A 201 9.29 3.22 -17.38
CA HIS A 201 10.50 3.33 -16.57
C HIS A 201 11.57 4.18 -17.29
N ASN A 202 11.89 3.84 -18.54
CA ASN A 202 12.91 4.57 -19.33
C ASN A 202 12.52 6.03 -19.65
N ARG A 203 11.22 6.34 -19.68
CA ARG A 203 10.69 7.70 -19.85
C ARG A 203 10.84 8.53 -18.59
N VAL A 204 10.59 7.95 -17.42
CA VAL A 204 10.63 8.64 -16.13
C VAL A 204 12.05 8.75 -15.58
N PHE A 205 12.89 7.73 -15.74
CA PHE A 205 14.20 7.66 -15.08
C PHE A 205 15.09 8.90 -15.32
N PRO A 206 15.22 9.46 -16.54
CA PRO A 206 16.00 10.68 -16.76
C PRO A 206 15.45 11.91 -16.02
N LEU A 207 14.15 11.96 -15.73
CA LEU A 207 13.53 13.02 -14.96
C LEU A 207 13.88 12.90 -13.47
N LEU A 208 13.98 11.67 -12.95
CA LEU A 208 14.45 11.41 -11.59
C LEU A 208 15.93 11.81 -11.43
N GLU A 209 16.76 11.56 -12.44
CA GLU A 209 18.16 12.04 -12.44
C GLU A 209 18.23 13.56 -12.41
N LYS A 210 17.35 14.22 -13.17
CA LYS A 210 17.33 15.67 -13.30
C LYS A 210 16.77 16.38 -12.06
N TYR A 211 15.70 15.87 -11.47
CA TYR A 211 14.91 16.60 -10.46
C TYR A 211 14.94 15.98 -9.06
N CYS A 212 15.29 14.69 -8.92
CA CYS A 212 15.28 13.97 -7.64
C CYS A 212 16.67 13.53 -7.18
N GLY A 213 17.74 13.96 -7.87
CA GLY A 213 19.11 13.66 -7.46
C GLY A 213 19.50 12.19 -7.63
N TYR A 214 18.84 11.44 -8.52
CA TYR A 214 19.25 10.08 -8.88
C TYR A 214 20.60 10.14 -9.59
N ARG A 215 21.65 9.75 -8.88
CA ARG A 215 23.02 9.69 -9.40
C ARG A 215 23.76 8.54 -8.74
N GLU A 216 24.82 8.06 -9.39
CA GLU A 216 25.68 7.02 -8.84
C GLU A 216 26.32 7.44 -7.49
N ASP A 217 26.60 8.72 -7.31
CA ASP A 217 27.28 9.28 -6.14
C ASP A 217 26.35 9.77 -5.02
N ASN A 218 25.03 9.60 -5.17
CA ASN A 218 24.03 10.18 -4.28
C ASN A 218 22.80 9.29 -4.12
N ILE A 219 22.46 8.94 -2.86
CA ILE A 219 21.19 8.31 -2.52
C ILE A 219 20.13 9.41 -2.42
N PRO A 220 19.05 9.37 -3.23
CA PRO A 220 17.95 10.32 -3.16
C PRO A 220 17.24 10.31 -1.80
N GLN A 221 16.76 11.47 -1.35
CA GLN A 221 15.96 11.59 -0.13
C GLN A 221 14.48 11.33 -0.43
N LEU A 222 13.80 10.60 0.46
CA LEU A 222 12.39 10.25 0.27
C LEU A 222 11.48 11.49 0.15
N GLU A 223 11.80 12.58 0.84
CA GLU A 223 11.01 13.83 0.77
C GLU A 223 10.98 14.42 -0.64
N ASP A 224 12.14 14.53 -1.28
CA ASP A 224 12.25 15.10 -2.63
C ASP A 224 11.49 14.24 -3.65
N ILE A 225 11.62 12.93 -3.53
CA ILE A 225 10.92 11.96 -4.36
C ILE A 225 9.41 12.01 -4.10
N SER A 226 9.00 12.09 -2.84
CA SER A 226 7.59 12.19 -2.46
C SER A 226 6.95 13.44 -3.04
N ARG A 227 7.65 14.59 -3.04
CA ARG A 227 7.18 15.82 -3.69
C ARG A 227 7.08 15.67 -5.20
N TYR A 228 8.08 15.05 -5.83
CA TYR A 228 8.07 14.78 -7.26
C TYR A 228 6.89 13.90 -7.67
N LEU A 229 6.69 12.77 -6.99
CA LEU A 229 5.56 11.86 -7.23
C LEU A 229 4.20 12.58 -7.05
N GLN A 230 4.08 13.44 -6.03
CA GLN A 230 2.87 14.23 -5.82
C GLN A 230 2.58 15.15 -7.00
N SER A 231 3.61 15.75 -7.59
CA SER A 231 3.47 16.60 -8.78
C SER A 231 3.14 15.84 -10.07
N CYS A 232 3.48 14.55 -10.15
CA CYS A 232 3.22 13.72 -11.34
C CYS A 232 1.85 13.04 -11.29
N THR A 233 1.57 12.33 -10.20
CA THR A 233 0.43 11.40 -10.10
C THR A 233 -0.32 11.51 -8.78
N GLY A 234 0.10 12.41 -7.88
CA GLY A 234 -0.44 12.50 -6.53
C GLY A 234 0.03 11.40 -5.58
N PHE A 235 0.90 10.48 -6.03
CA PHE A 235 1.54 9.51 -5.15
C PHE A 235 2.47 10.19 -4.16
N ARG A 236 2.60 9.63 -2.96
CA ARG A 236 3.54 10.09 -1.94
C ARG A 236 4.22 8.92 -1.24
N LEU A 237 5.42 9.18 -0.74
CA LEU A 237 6.14 8.21 0.06
C LEU A 237 5.81 8.40 1.54
N ARG A 238 5.89 7.30 2.28
CA ARG A 238 5.83 7.27 3.74
C ARG A 238 6.97 6.38 4.25
N PRO A 239 7.85 6.87 5.14
CA PRO A 239 8.89 6.03 5.72
C PRO A 239 8.26 4.90 6.53
N VAL A 240 8.75 3.67 6.32
CA VAL A 240 8.34 2.49 7.09
C VAL A 240 9.57 1.77 7.63
N ALA A 241 9.48 1.27 8.87
CA ALA A 241 10.61 0.63 9.54
C ALA A 241 10.93 -0.76 8.97
N GLY A 242 9.96 -1.44 8.38
CA GLY A 242 10.06 -2.81 7.87
C GLY A 242 8.76 -3.23 7.19
N LEU A 243 8.49 -4.53 7.15
CA LEU A 243 7.30 -5.05 6.47
C LEU A 243 6.03 -4.86 7.30
N LEU A 244 5.01 -4.29 6.67
CA LEU A 244 3.63 -4.25 7.17
C LEU A 244 2.88 -5.54 6.80
N SER A 245 1.69 -5.73 7.38
CA SER A 245 0.75 -6.75 6.89
C SER A 245 0.33 -6.47 5.45
N SER A 246 -0.04 -7.50 4.70
CA SER A 246 -0.53 -7.37 3.32
C SER A 246 -1.71 -6.38 3.28
N ARG A 247 -2.61 -6.46 4.26
CA ARG A 247 -3.77 -5.58 4.38
C ARG A 247 -3.38 -4.12 4.58
N ASP A 248 -2.49 -3.84 5.53
CA ASP A 248 -2.09 -2.47 5.87
C ASP A 248 -1.29 -1.82 4.73
N PHE A 249 -0.38 -2.58 4.10
CA PHE A 249 0.39 -2.09 2.97
C PHE A 249 -0.50 -1.77 1.76
N LEU A 250 -1.36 -2.71 1.35
CA LEU A 250 -2.26 -2.52 0.22
C LEU A 250 -3.28 -1.40 0.50
N ALA A 251 -3.78 -1.26 1.72
CA ALA A 251 -4.66 -0.16 2.09
C ALA A 251 -4.00 1.22 1.86
N GLY A 252 -2.69 1.34 2.08
CA GLY A 252 -1.93 2.56 1.76
C GLY A 252 -2.00 2.94 0.28
N LEU A 253 -1.94 1.96 -0.62
CA LEU A 253 -2.00 2.20 -2.07
C LEU A 253 -3.34 2.83 -2.50
N ALA A 254 -4.43 2.58 -1.77
CA ALA A 254 -5.73 3.19 -2.05
C ALA A 254 -5.68 4.74 -1.96
N PHE A 255 -4.79 5.26 -1.11
CA PHE A 255 -4.54 6.69 -0.90
C PHE A 255 -3.39 7.23 -1.76
N ARG A 256 -2.87 6.41 -2.69
CA ARG A 256 -1.62 6.69 -3.41
C ARG A 256 -0.45 6.92 -2.44
N VAL A 257 -0.43 6.19 -1.33
CA VAL A 257 0.66 6.22 -0.35
C VAL A 257 1.47 4.94 -0.47
N PHE A 258 2.74 5.07 -0.82
CA PHE A 258 3.67 3.96 -0.84
C PHE A 258 4.55 3.97 0.42
N HIS A 259 4.51 2.88 1.18
CA HIS A 259 5.35 2.68 2.35
C HIS A 259 6.75 2.25 1.88
N SER A 260 7.76 3.08 2.11
CA SER A 260 9.11 2.89 1.59
C SER A 260 10.13 2.87 2.74
N THR A 261 11.04 1.91 2.70
CA THR A 261 12.15 1.86 3.66
C THR A 261 13.19 2.95 3.36
N GLN A 262 13.97 3.36 4.37
CA GLN A 262 15.08 4.32 4.20
C GLN A 262 16.47 3.71 4.32
N TYR A 263 16.57 2.49 4.86
CA TYR A 263 17.85 1.81 5.03
C TYR A 263 18.36 1.24 3.71
N ILE A 264 19.67 1.05 3.61
CA ILE A 264 20.31 0.39 2.47
C ILE A 264 20.82 -0.99 2.86
N ARG A 265 20.86 -1.92 1.90
CA ARG A 265 21.43 -3.26 2.07
C ARG A 265 22.87 -3.22 2.56
N HIS A 266 23.29 -4.30 3.22
CA HIS A 266 24.64 -4.44 3.76
C HIS A 266 25.71 -4.44 2.64
N SER A 267 26.80 -3.69 2.85
CA SER A 267 27.86 -3.46 1.85
C SER A 267 28.59 -4.74 1.42
N SER A 268 28.62 -5.78 2.25
CA SER A 268 29.27 -7.05 1.93
C SER A 268 28.57 -7.86 0.82
N LYS A 269 27.31 -7.54 0.51
CA LYS A 269 26.50 -8.22 -0.53
C LYS A 269 25.69 -7.20 -1.34
N PRO A 270 26.31 -6.29 -2.10
CA PRO A 270 25.59 -5.21 -2.78
C PRO A 270 24.62 -5.72 -3.85
N MET A 271 24.90 -6.88 -4.45
CA MET A 271 24.04 -7.50 -5.47
C MET A 271 22.90 -8.34 -4.89
N TYR A 272 22.80 -8.45 -3.56
CA TYR A 272 21.83 -9.30 -2.89
C TYR A 272 21.28 -8.65 -1.63
N THR A 273 19.96 -8.61 -1.53
CA THR A 273 19.24 -8.36 -0.29
C THR A 273 18.03 -9.30 -0.26
N PRO A 274 17.62 -9.84 0.90
CA PRO A 274 16.31 -10.46 1.09
C PRO A 274 15.22 -9.45 1.49
N GLU A 275 15.62 -8.21 1.79
CA GLU A 275 14.79 -7.13 2.27
C GLU A 275 14.59 -6.06 1.19
N PRO A 276 13.42 -5.40 1.12
CA PRO A 276 13.20 -4.25 0.25
C PRO A 276 13.92 -3.02 0.82
N ASP A 277 15.21 -2.88 0.52
CA ASP A 277 16.03 -1.72 0.90
C ASP A 277 15.78 -0.52 -0.03
N ILE A 278 16.36 0.64 0.29
CA ILE A 278 16.19 1.88 -0.49
C ILE A 278 16.53 1.71 -1.98
N CYS A 279 17.43 0.80 -2.35
CA CYS A 279 17.71 0.51 -3.76
C CYS A 279 16.48 -0.10 -4.46
N HIS A 280 15.81 -1.05 -3.81
CA HIS A 280 14.58 -1.66 -4.33
C HIS A 280 13.46 -0.64 -4.47
N GLU A 281 13.24 0.18 -3.45
CA GLU A 281 12.18 1.18 -3.46
C GLU A 281 12.39 2.22 -4.56
N LEU A 282 13.60 2.79 -4.61
CA LEU A 282 13.88 3.93 -5.48
C LEU A 282 14.13 3.55 -6.93
N LEU A 283 14.76 2.42 -7.20
CA LEU A 283 15.09 1.98 -8.56
C LEU A 283 13.99 1.10 -9.15
N GLY A 284 13.27 0.36 -8.32
CA GLY A 284 12.18 -0.51 -8.74
C GLY A 284 10.85 0.22 -8.83
N HIS A 285 10.33 0.69 -7.70
CA HIS A 285 8.96 1.18 -7.59
C HIS A 285 8.75 2.62 -8.08
N VAL A 286 9.59 3.55 -7.59
CA VAL A 286 9.38 5.00 -7.80
C VAL A 286 9.21 5.41 -9.26
N PRO A 287 9.99 4.90 -10.24
CA PRO A 287 9.83 5.30 -11.63
C PRO A 287 8.43 5.05 -12.18
N LEU A 288 7.79 3.95 -11.77
CA LEU A 288 6.45 3.61 -12.24
C LEU A 288 5.35 4.33 -11.48
N PHE A 289 5.54 4.68 -10.20
CA PHE A 289 4.56 5.52 -9.51
C PHE A 289 4.46 6.94 -10.09
N ALA A 290 5.46 7.40 -10.84
CA ALA A 290 5.38 8.66 -11.59
C ALA A 290 4.65 8.52 -12.94
N ASP A 291 4.29 7.30 -13.37
CA ASP A 291 3.46 7.08 -14.55
C ASP A 291 1.97 7.10 -14.17
N PRO A 292 1.12 7.92 -14.83
CA PRO A 292 -0.30 8.02 -14.48
C PRO A 292 -1.07 6.71 -14.59
N SER A 293 -0.78 5.88 -15.60
CA SER A 293 -1.52 4.64 -15.82
C SER A 293 -1.14 3.57 -14.80
N PHE A 294 0.15 3.47 -14.46
CA PHE A 294 0.61 2.59 -13.40
C PHE A 294 0.13 3.06 -12.01
N ALA A 295 0.18 4.36 -11.74
CA ALA A 295 -0.35 4.92 -10.48
C ALA A 295 -1.84 4.59 -10.28
N GLN A 296 -2.65 4.70 -11.32
CA GLN A 296 -4.07 4.29 -11.26
C GLN A 296 -4.22 2.79 -11.04
N PHE A 297 -3.44 1.97 -11.75
CA PHE A 297 -3.42 0.53 -11.58
C PHE A 297 -3.08 0.11 -10.14
N SER A 298 -2.00 0.65 -9.57
CA SER A 298 -1.62 0.36 -8.18
C SER A 298 -2.66 0.84 -7.17
N GLN A 299 -3.28 2.00 -7.41
CA GLN A 299 -4.37 2.49 -6.58
C GLN A 299 -5.61 1.58 -6.64
N GLU A 300 -5.93 1.01 -7.80
CA GLU A 300 -7.06 0.08 -7.95
C GLU A 300 -6.85 -1.20 -7.12
N ILE A 301 -5.62 -1.74 -7.06
CA ILE A 301 -5.27 -2.84 -6.14
C ILE A 301 -5.51 -2.42 -4.69
N GLY A 302 -5.09 -1.19 -4.33
CA GLY A 302 -5.30 -0.67 -2.98
C GLY A 302 -6.78 -0.54 -2.62
N LEU A 303 -7.61 0.01 -3.52
CA LEU A 303 -9.06 0.14 -3.33
C LEU A 303 -9.75 -1.21 -3.18
N ALA A 304 -9.30 -2.22 -3.95
CA ALA A 304 -9.81 -3.58 -3.86
C ALA A 304 -9.53 -4.22 -2.49
N SER A 305 -8.47 -3.80 -1.79
CA SER A 305 -8.10 -4.34 -0.47
C SER A 305 -8.98 -3.83 0.68
N LEU A 306 -9.61 -2.66 0.52
CA LEU A 306 -10.39 -2.03 1.60
C LEU A 306 -11.64 -2.85 1.93
N GLY A 307 -11.73 -3.31 3.18
CA GLY A 307 -12.84 -4.16 3.63
C GLY A 307 -12.86 -5.57 3.05
N ALA A 308 -11.83 -5.98 2.29
CA ALA A 308 -11.78 -7.32 1.71
C ALA A 308 -11.52 -8.39 2.79
N PRO A 309 -12.13 -9.59 2.71
CA PRO A 309 -11.78 -10.71 3.59
C PRO A 309 -10.31 -11.13 3.42
N ASP A 310 -9.74 -11.78 4.43
CA ASP A 310 -8.32 -12.18 4.40
C ASP A 310 -7.97 -13.07 3.21
N GLU A 311 -8.85 -14.01 2.83
CA GLU A 311 -8.65 -14.85 1.65
C GLU A 311 -8.44 -13.99 0.38
N PHE A 312 -9.18 -12.89 0.27
CA PHE A 312 -9.03 -11.96 -0.85
C PHE A 312 -7.82 -11.03 -0.69
N ILE A 313 -7.40 -10.71 0.53
CA ILE A 313 -6.11 -10.04 0.76
C ILE A 313 -4.95 -10.92 0.29
N GLU A 314 -4.95 -12.22 0.58
CA GLU A 314 -3.93 -13.15 0.07
C GLU A 314 -3.91 -13.22 -1.47
N LYS A 315 -5.10 -13.25 -2.09
CA LYS A 315 -5.26 -13.21 -3.55
C LYS A 315 -4.73 -11.90 -4.13
N LEU A 316 -5.08 -10.76 -3.53
CA LEU A 316 -4.62 -9.43 -3.96
C LEU A 316 -3.11 -9.27 -3.77
N ALA A 317 -2.56 -9.78 -2.68
CA ALA A 317 -1.11 -9.82 -2.46
C ALA A 317 -0.42 -10.64 -3.56
N THR A 318 -0.99 -11.78 -3.94
CA THR A 318 -0.46 -12.60 -5.06
C THR A 318 -0.59 -11.88 -6.41
N VAL A 319 -1.68 -11.15 -6.65
CA VAL A 319 -1.81 -10.28 -7.84
C VAL A 319 -0.75 -9.19 -7.82
N TYR A 320 -0.54 -8.52 -6.68
CA TYR A 320 0.49 -7.50 -6.51
C TYR A 320 1.89 -8.07 -6.78
N TRP A 321 2.18 -9.27 -6.27
CA TRP A 321 3.43 -9.99 -6.53
C TRP A 321 3.71 -10.18 -8.03
N PHE A 322 2.75 -10.74 -8.77
CA PHE A 322 2.94 -11.02 -10.20
C PHE A 322 2.74 -9.79 -11.10
N THR A 323 2.52 -8.62 -10.52
CA THR A 323 2.38 -7.37 -11.25
C THR A 323 3.38 -6.33 -10.76
N VAL A 324 3.09 -5.63 -9.68
CA VAL A 324 3.92 -4.55 -9.15
C VAL A 324 5.33 -5.03 -8.78
N GLU A 325 5.51 -6.26 -8.28
CA GLU A 325 6.83 -6.78 -7.90
C GLU A 325 7.56 -7.50 -9.04
N PHE A 326 6.91 -8.42 -9.75
CA PHE A 326 7.54 -9.29 -10.77
C PHE A 326 6.76 -9.29 -12.10
N GLY A 327 6.08 -8.19 -12.43
CA GLY A 327 5.31 -8.09 -13.66
C GLY A 327 6.16 -7.80 -14.90
N LEU A 328 5.70 -8.36 -16.02
CA LEU A 328 6.20 -8.05 -17.36
C LEU A 328 5.08 -7.40 -18.19
N CYS A 329 5.42 -6.56 -19.16
CA CYS A 329 4.45 -5.94 -20.07
C CYS A 329 4.82 -6.15 -21.53
N LYS A 330 3.83 -6.07 -22.42
CA LYS A 330 4.07 -6.04 -23.86
C LYS A 330 4.40 -4.64 -24.36
N GLU A 331 5.32 -4.58 -25.32
CA GLU A 331 5.65 -3.40 -26.10
C GLU A 331 5.77 -3.78 -27.58
N GLY A 332 4.66 -3.68 -28.30
CA GLY A 332 4.53 -4.29 -29.62
C GLY A 332 4.74 -5.80 -29.52
N ASP A 333 5.69 -6.33 -30.28
CA ASP A 333 6.03 -7.76 -30.27
C ASP A 333 7.03 -8.17 -29.19
N LYS A 334 7.51 -7.22 -28.36
CA LYS A 334 8.50 -7.47 -27.31
C LYS A 334 7.87 -7.55 -25.93
N VAL A 335 8.54 -8.24 -25.01
CA VAL A 335 8.21 -8.27 -23.59
C VAL A 335 9.28 -7.49 -22.82
N LYS A 336 8.86 -6.68 -21.85
CA LYS A 336 9.72 -5.85 -21.00
C LYS A 336 9.37 -5.99 -19.52
N ALA A 337 10.33 -5.72 -18.65
CA ALA A 337 10.13 -5.75 -17.21
C ALA A 337 9.59 -4.42 -16.68
N TYR A 338 8.60 -4.51 -15.79
CA TYR A 338 8.13 -3.38 -15.00
C TYR A 338 8.08 -3.70 -13.50
N GLY A 339 8.10 -4.97 -13.10
CA GLY A 339 8.12 -5.35 -11.70
C GLY A 339 9.32 -4.76 -10.95
N ALA A 340 9.09 -4.19 -9.76
CA ALA A 340 10.14 -3.56 -8.95
C ALA A 340 11.23 -4.55 -8.51
N GLY A 341 10.87 -5.78 -8.19
CA GLY A 341 11.80 -6.87 -7.90
C GLY A 341 12.74 -7.16 -9.07
N LEU A 342 12.24 -7.05 -10.31
CA LEU A 342 13.06 -7.18 -11.52
C LEU A 342 13.96 -5.96 -11.71
N LEU A 343 13.39 -4.75 -11.66
CA LEU A 343 14.09 -3.49 -11.94
C LEU A 343 15.14 -3.12 -10.88
N SER A 344 15.13 -3.79 -9.73
CA SER A 344 16.11 -3.63 -8.65
C SER A 344 17.07 -4.82 -8.49
N SER A 345 16.95 -5.84 -9.35
CA SER A 345 17.76 -7.04 -9.34
C SER A 345 18.41 -7.30 -10.69
N PHE A 346 19.72 -7.09 -10.77
CA PHE A 346 20.49 -7.32 -11.99
C PHE A 346 20.30 -8.75 -12.54
N GLY A 347 20.41 -9.76 -11.67
CA GLY A 347 20.35 -11.16 -12.08
C GLY A 347 18.97 -11.56 -12.60
N GLU A 348 17.90 -11.09 -11.96
CA GLU A 348 16.55 -11.46 -12.38
C GLU A 348 16.06 -10.66 -13.58
N LEU A 349 16.47 -9.40 -13.71
CA LEU A 349 16.16 -8.58 -14.87
C LEU A 349 16.68 -9.21 -16.17
N GLN A 350 17.87 -9.81 -16.13
CA GLN A 350 18.40 -10.57 -17.26
C GLN A 350 17.66 -11.89 -17.47
N TYR A 351 17.38 -12.60 -16.39
CA TYR A 351 16.74 -13.92 -16.45
C TYR A 351 15.30 -13.88 -16.97
N CYS A 352 14.50 -12.89 -16.56
CA CYS A 352 13.05 -12.84 -16.85
C CYS A 352 12.72 -12.72 -18.34
N LEU A 353 13.68 -12.29 -19.16
CA LEU A 353 13.56 -12.17 -20.62
C LEU A 353 14.30 -13.28 -21.40
N THR A 354 14.80 -14.31 -20.70
CA THR A 354 15.32 -15.52 -21.34
C THR A 354 14.19 -16.49 -21.74
N ASP A 355 14.55 -17.62 -22.34
CA ASP A 355 13.65 -18.74 -22.65
C ASP A 355 13.39 -19.68 -21.47
N LYS A 356 14.06 -19.46 -20.33
CA LYS A 356 13.97 -20.32 -19.14
C LYS A 356 12.66 -20.17 -18.37
N PRO A 357 12.18 -18.96 -18.02
CA PRO A 357 10.94 -18.82 -17.28
C PRO A 357 9.72 -19.00 -18.18
N LYS A 358 8.61 -19.44 -17.59
CA LYS A 358 7.34 -19.53 -18.29
C LYS A 358 6.63 -18.18 -18.28
N LEU A 359 6.23 -17.69 -19.45
CA LEU A 359 5.45 -16.47 -19.58
C LEU A 359 3.96 -16.81 -19.79
N LEU A 360 3.08 -16.21 -18.98
CA LEU A 360 1.63 -16.38 -19.06
C LEU A 360 0.93 -15.03 -19.22
N PRO A 361 -0.24 -14.95 -19.87
CA PRO A 361 -1.01 -13.71 -19.90
C PRO A 361 -1.54 -13.38 -18.50
N PHE A 362 -1.49 -12.10 -18.13
CA PHE A 362 -2.04 -11.64 -16.85
C PHE A 362 -3.58 -11.74 -16.83
N GLU A 363 -4.08 -12.59 -15.95
CA GLU A 363 -5.50 -12.83 -15.69
C GLU A 363 -5.70 -13.00 -14.17
N PRO A 364 -6.22 -11.99 -13.45
CA PRO A 364 -6.26 -12.00 -11.97
C PRO A 364 -6.86 -13.26 -11.35
N GLU A 365 -7.92 -13.81 -11.94
CA GLU A 365 -8.60 -15.03 -11.47
C GLU A 365 -7.67 -16.27 -11.45
N LYS A 366 -6.71 -16.34 -12.38
CA LYS A 366 -5.70 -17.40 -12.44
C LYS A 366 -4.44 -17.02 -11.68
N THR A 367 -3.99 -15.77 -11.86
CA THR A 367 -2.77 -15.24 -11.25
C THR A 367 -2.84 -15.30 -9.73
N CYS A 368 -3.99 -14.99 -9.12
CA CYS A 368 -4.15 -14.98 -7.66
C CYS A 368 -4.01 -16.36 -6.99
N LEU A 369 -4.04 -17.45 -7.76
CA LEU A 369 -3.88 -18.82 -7.28
C LEU A 369 -2.46 -19.37 -7.51
N GLN A 370 -1.62 -18.64 -8.25
CA GLN A 370 -0.28 -19.09 -8.60
C GLN A 370 0.64 -19.05 -7.37
N GLN A 371 1.29 -20.18 -7.08
CA GLN A 371 2.35 -20.23 -6.07
C GLN A 371 3.67 -19.71 -6.63
N TYR A 372 4.49 -19.11 -5.78
CA TYR A 372 5.81 -18.57 -6.14
C TYR A 372 6.86 -18.84 -5.05
N PRO A 373 8.13 -19.04 -5.44
CA PRO A 373 9.24 -18.96 -4.51
C PRO A 373 9.51 -17.50 -4.13
N ILE A 374 10.01 -17.29 -2.91
CA ILE A 374 10.41 -15.95 -2.41
C ILE A 374 11.92 -15.81 -2.24
N THR A 375 12.67 -16.88 -2.48
CA THR A 375 14.14 -16.98 -2.31
C THR A 375 14.85 -17.30 -3.62
N GLU A 376 14.11 -17.50 -4.71
CA GLU A 376 14.63 -17.97 -6.00
C GLU A 376 14.02 -17.17 -7.15
N PHE A 377 14.66 -17.25 -8.32
CA PHE A 377 14.22 -16.65 -9.57
C PHE A 377 12.82 -17.16 -9.92
N GLN A 378 11.90 -16.26 -10.28
CA GLN A 378 10.52 -16.69 -10.51
C GLN A 378 10.44 -17.66 -11.70
N PRO A 379 9.90 -18.87 -11.52
CA PRO A 379 9.78 -19.83 -12.62
C PRO A 379 8.67 -19.43 -13.61
N VAL A 380 7.77 -18.54 -13.20
CA VAL A 380 6.61 -18.08 -13.96
C VAL A 380 6.47 -16.58 -13.80
N TYR A 381 6.29 -15.86 -14.90
CA TYR A 381 5.93 -14.44 -14.93
C TYR A 381 4.60 -14.23 -15.66
N PHE A 382 3.88 -13.18 -15.27
CA PHE A 382 2.66 -12.77 -15.94
C PHE A 382 2.91 -11.50 -16.77
N VAL A 383 2.45 -11.55 -18.02
CA VAL A 383 2.60 -10.47 -19.00
C VAL A 383 1.28 -9.70 -19.10
N ALA A 384 1.31 -8.44 -18.69
CA ALA A 384 0.22 -7.49 -18.91
C ALA A 384 0.27 -6.93 -20.34
N GLU A 385 -0.89 -6.75 -20.98
CA GLU A 385 -0.95 -6.12 -22.31
C GLU A 385 -0.64 -4.62 -22.23
N SER A 386 -1.16 -3.97 -21.20
CA SER A 386 -0.87 -2.58 -20.82
C SER A 386 -1.29 -2.35 -19.37
N PHE A 387 -0.86 -1.24 -18.76
CA PHE A 387 -1.33 -0.86 -17.42
C PHE A 387 -2.84 -0.55 -17.39
N GLU A 388 -3.40 -0.04 -18.48
CA GLU A 388 -4.85 0.17 -18.60
C GLU A 388 -5.62 -1.15 -18.61
N ASP A 389 -5.18 -2.13 -19.41
CA ASP A 389 -5.77 -3.48 -19.41
C ASP A 389 -5.64 -4.15 -18.03
N ALA A 390 -4.47 -4.03 -17.39
CA ALA A 390 -4.25 -4.58 -16.05
C ALA A 390 -5.18 -3.94 -15.01
N LYS A 391 -5.39 -2.61 -15.08
CA LYS A 391 -6.32 -1.87 -14.22
C LYS A 391 -7.76 -2.35 -14.41
N GLU A 392 -8.25 -2.46 -15.64
CA GLU A 392 -9.62 -2.94 -15.90
C GLU A 392 -9.82 -4.39 -15.43
N LYS A 393 -8.81 -5.25 -15.62
CA LYS A 393 -8.83 -6.63 -15.10
C LYS A 393 -8.87 -6.67 -13.57
N VAL A 394 -8.10 -5.84 -12.89
CA VAL A 394 -8.15 -5.74 -11.42
C VAL A 394 -9.49 -5.20 -10.95
N ARG A 395 -10.07 -4.20 -11.61
CA ARG A 395 -11.41 -3.69 -11.28
C ARG A 395 -12.48 -4.77 -11.42
N LYS A 396 -12.43 -5.55 -12.50
CA LYS A 396 -13.33 -6.69 -12.71
C LYS A 396 -13.11 -7.77 -11.65
N PHE A 397 -11.88 -8.03 -11.23
CA PHE A 397 -11.60 -8.96 -10.14
C PHE A 397 -12.13 -8.43 -8.81
N ALA A 398 -11.95 -7.13 -8.54
CA ALA A 398 -12.40 -6.45 -7.32
C ALA A 398 -13.93 -6.51 -7.14
N SER A 399 -14.71 -6.51 -8.22
CA SER A 399 -16.17 -6.65 -8.14
C SER A 399 -16.64 -8.04 -7.68
N THR A 400 -15.75 -9.04 -7.68
CA THR A 400 -16.03 -10.38 -7.14
C THR A 400 -15.75 -10.51 -5.64
N ILE A 401 -15.13 -9.49 -5.03
CA ILE A 401 -14.79 -9.50 -3.60
C ILE A 401 -16.07 -9.31 -2.79
N PRO A 402 -16.40 -10.19 -1.83
CA PRO A 402 -17.62 -10.08 -1.05
C PRO A 402 -17.44 -8.99 0.02
N ARG A 403 -18.04 -7.83 -0.21
CA ARG A 403 -18.09 -6.68 0.70
C ARG A 403 -19.43 -5.96 0.57
N PRO A 404 -20.01 -5.43 1.66
CA PRO A 404 -21.37 -4.91 1.66
C PRO A 404 -21.52 -3.51 1.03
N PHE A 405 -20.43 -2.91 0.54
CA PHE A 405 -20.41 -1.56 -0.02
C PHE A 405 -19.38 -1.44 -1.15
N SER A 406 -19.52 -0.43 -2.00
CA SER A 406 -18.46 0.04 -2.90
C SER A 406 -17.64 1.14 -2.25
N VAL A 407 -16.39 1.35 -2.70
CA VAL A 407 -15.50 2.40 -2.18
C VAL A 407 -15.02 3.23 -3.34
N ARG A 408 -14.85 4.52 -3.08
CA ARG A 408 -14.28 5.48 -4.02
C ARG A 408 -13.27 6.34 -3.28
N TYR A 409 -12.12 6.58 -3.87
CA TYR A 409 -11.19 7.58 -3.36
C TYR A 409 -11.58 8.97 -3.85
N ASN A 410 -11.76 9.91 -2.93
CA ASN A 410 -11.92 11.33 -3.22
C ASN A 410 -10.57 12.03 -3.06
N ALA A 411 -9.98 12.45 -4.18
CA ALA A 411 -8.67 13.07 -4.20
C ALA A 411 -8.63 14.47 -3.57
N TYR A 412 -9.76 15.19 -3.51
CA TYR A 412 -9.84 16.53 -2.91
C TYR A 412 -9.81 16.46 -1.38
N THR A 413 -10.55 15.52 -0.81
CA THR A 413 -10.62 15.34 0.65
C THR A 413 -9.59 14.35 1.17
N GLN A 414 -8.95 13.60 0.29
CA GLN A 414 -8.01 12.51 0.58
C GLN A 414 -8.64 11.42 1.47
N ARG A 415 -9.89 11.09 1.16
CA ARG A 415 -10.73 10.14 1.92
C ARG A 415 -11.31 9.05 1.04
N ILE A 416 -11.68 7.96 1.70
CA ILE A 416 -12.50 6.91 1.11
C ILE A 416 -13.97 7.24 1.35
N GLU A 417 -14.72 7.35 0.27
CA GLU A 417 -16.17 7.40 0.28
C GLU A 417 -16.67 5.96 0.18
N MET A 418 -17.35 5.47 1.23
CA MET A 418 -18.19 4.29 1.09
C MET A 418 -19.42 4.70 0.30
N LEU A 419 -19.81 3.92 -0.71
CA LEU A 419 -21.01 4.16 -1.51
C LEU A 419 -22.05 3.12 -1.09
N ASP A 420 -22.88 3.48 -0.13
CA ASP A 420 -23.86 2.60 0.52
C ASP A 420 -25.26 3.22 0.62
N ASN A 421 -25.42 4.50 0.27
CA ASN A 421 -26.71 5.20 0.33
C ASN A 421 -26.99 6.07 -0.89
N THR A 422 -28.26 6.45 -1.04
CA THR A 422 -28.76 7.21 -2.20
C THR A 422 -28.11 8.59 -2.34
N GLN A 423 -27.76 9.25 -1.24
CA GLN A 423 -27.16 10.59 -1.30
C GLN A 423 -25.75 10.54 -1.88
N GLN A 424 -24.94 9.57 -1.47
CA GLN A 424 -23.60 9.36 -2.04
C GLN A 424 -23.66 9.01 -3.54
N LEU A 425 -24.62 8.18 -3.95
CA LEU A 425 -24.83 7.86 -5.37
C LEU A 425 -25.25 9.10 -6.18
N LYS A 426 -26.08 9.99 -5.62
CA LYS A 426 -26.42 11.28 -6.24
C LYS A 426 -25.20 12.18 -6.37
N ASN A 427 -24.41 12.32 -5.31
CA ASN A 427 -23.18 13.12 -5.33
C ASN A 427 -22.19 12.60 -6.41
N LEU A 428 -22.09 11.29 -6.58
CA LEU A 428 -21.28 10.70 -7.66
C LEU A 428 -21.86 11.01 -9.04
N ALA A 429 -23.17 10.89 -9.23
CA ALA A 429 -23.82 11.22 -10.49
C ALA A 429 -23.66 12.70 -10.87
N ASP A 430 -23.77 13.61 -9.90
CA ASP A 430 -23.57 15.04 -10.11
C ASP A 430 -22.12 15.36 -10.51
N ASN A 431 -21.14 14.71 -9.87
CA ASN A 431 -19.73 14.82 -10.26
C ASN A 431 -19.50 14.35 -11.71
N ILE A 432 -20.06 13.20 -12.09
CA ILE A 432 -19.97 12.67 -13.46
C ILE A 432 -20.62 13.65 -14.45
N SER A 433 -21.77 14.22 -14.10
CA SER A 433 -22.46 15.22 -14.93
C SER A 433 -21.58 16.47 -15.15
N GLY A 434 -20.89 16.92 -14.11
CA GLY A 434 -19.90 18.01 -14.19
C GLY A 434 -18.77 17.70 -15.17
N GLU A 435 -18.15 16.53 -15.06
CA GLU A 435 -17.08 16.09 -15.98
C GLU A 435 -17.56 15.97 -17.44
N ILE A 436 -18.78 15.44 -17.66
CA ILE A 436 -19.39 15.38 -18.99
C ILE A 436 -19.61 16.80 -19.54
N SER A 437 -20.05 17.75 -18.71
CA SER A 437 -20.24 19.15 -19.12
C SER A 437 -18.92 19.83 -19.52
N ILE A 438 -17.83 19.54 -18.79
CA ILE A 438 -16.48 20.00 -19.14
C ILE A 438 -16.07 19.41 -20.51
N LEU A 439 -16.26 18.10 -20.70
CA LEU A 439 -15.97 17.43 -21.98
C LEU A 439 -16.75 18.07 -23.15
N CYS A 440 -18.07 18.25 -23.00
CA CYS A 440 -18.89 18.88 -24.03
C CYS A 440 -18.46 20.32 -24.33
N THR A 441 -18.00 21.06 -23.31
CA THR A 441 -17.48 22.43 -23.50
C THR A 441 -16.12 22.44 -24.19
N ALA A 442 -15.24 21.48 -23.87
CA ALA A 442 -13.96 21.34 -24.53
C ALA A 442 -14.12 20.95 -26.00
N MET A 443 -15.01 19.99 -26.31
CA MET A 443 -15.32 19.58 -27.69
C MET A 443 -15.80 20.76 -28.54
N ARG A 444 -16.74 21.57 -28.03
CA ARG A 444 -17.24 22.78 -28.71
C ARG A 444 -16.18 23.85 -28.96
N LYS A 445 -15.06 23.85 -28.25
CA LYS A 445 -13.94 24.77 -28.48
C LYS A 445 -12.94 24.27 -29.52
N MET A 446 -13.01 22.98 -29.88
CA MET A 446 -12.16 22.35 -30.90
C MET A 446 -12.84 22.31 -32.28
N GLU A 447 -14.15 22.52 -32.31
CA GLU A 447 -14.92 22.92 -33.50
C GLU A 447 -14.63 24.38 -33.86
#